data_AF-A0A353Q2K8-F1
#
_entry.id   AF-A0A353Q2K8-F1
#
_cell.length_a   1.000
_cell.length_b   1.000
_cell.length_c   1.000
_cell.angle_alpha   90.00
_cell.angle_beta   90.00
_cell.angle_gamma   90.00
#
_symmetry.space_group_name_H-M   'P 1'
#
loop_
_entity.id
_entity.type
_entity.pdbx_description
1 polymer ?
#
loop_
_entity_poly.entity_id
_entity_poly.type
_entity_poly.pdbx_seq_one_letter_code
_entity_poly.pdbx_strand_id
1 'polypeptide(L)' 'MEGVIYIMLTERQQKILKILHKQKDYITARQIAEQIHFSTKTVRNDLLQVRTLL' A
#
# COMPACT_ATOMS: atom_id res chain seq x y z
N MET A 1 5.49 -25.59 -16.55
CA MET A 1 4.61 -24.48 -16.13
C MET A 1 5.08 -24.06 -14.75
N GLU A 2 5.84 -22.98 -14.68
CA GLU A 2 6.44 -22.51 -13.42
C GLU A 2 5.35 -21.97 -12.49
N GLY A 3 5.40 -22.37 -11.22
CA GLY A 3 4.43 -22.01 -10.20
C GLY A 3 4.51 -20.53 -9.84
N VAL A 4 3.60 -19.74 -10.41
CA VAL A 4 3.44 -18.34 -10.01
C VAL A 4 2.71 -18.32 -8.66
N ILE A 5 3.38 -17.87 -7.60
CA ILE A 5 2.73 -17.61 -6.32
C ILE A 5 1.80 -16.40 -6.54
N TYR A 6 0.49 -16.65 -6.56
CA TYR A 6 -0.49 -15.58 -6.68
C TYR A 6 -0.65 -14.89 -5.33
N ILE A 7 -0.14 -13.66 -5.23
CA ILE A 7 -0.19 -12.87 -4.01
C ILE A 7 -1.44 -11.97 -4.08
N MET A 8 -2.42 -12.24 -3.22
CA MET A 8 -3.62 -11.41 -3.08
C MET A 8 -3.34 -10.25 -2.12
N LEU A 9 -3.38 -9.03 -2.64
CA LEU A 9 -3.32 -7.82 -1.83
C LEU A 9 -4.64 -7.59 -1.09
N THR A 10 -4.56 -7.19 0.17
CA THR A 10 -5.73 -6.75 0.92
C THR A 10 -6.34 -5.48 0.31
N GLU A 11 -7.63 -5.23 0.57
CA GLU A 11 -8.30 -4.01 0.09
C GLU A 11 -7.56 -2.73 0.51
N ARG A 12 -6.99 -2.70 1.71
CA ARG A 12 -6.25 -1.55 2.24
C ARG A 12 -4.96 -1.34 1.47
N GLN A 13 -4.20 -2.40 1.21
CA GLN A 13 -2.98 -2.34 0.38
C GLN A 13 -3.30 -1.88 -1.05
N GLN A 14 -4.41 -2.36 -1.63
CA GLN A 14 -4.87 -1.89 -2.93
C GLN A 14 -5.24 -0.40 -2.92
N LYS A 15 -5.90 0.10 -1.86
CA LYS A 15 -6.18 1.54 -1.70
C LYS A 15 -4.89 2.36 -1.61
N ILE A 16 -3.91 1.90 -0.83
CA ILE A 16 -2.59 2.55 -0.72
C ILE A 16 -1.91 2.61 -2.09
N LEU A 17 -1.86 1.51 -2.83
CA LEU A 17 -1.27 1.48 -4.18
C LEU A 17 -1.99 2.40 -5.17
N LYS A 18 -3.33 2.47 -5.11
CA LYS A 18 -4.11 3.42 -5.93
C LYS A 18 -3.78 4.88 -5.61
N ILE A 19 -3.55 5.22 -4.34
CA ILE A 19 -3.13 6.56 -3.94
C ILE A 19 -1.72 6.86 -4.48
N LEU A 20 -0.77 5.95 -4.28
CA LEU A 20 0.60 6.11 -4.75
C LEU A 20 0.67 6.26 -6.28
N HIS A 21 -0.06 5.44 -7.02
CA HIS A 21 -0.07 5.47 -8.48
C HIS A 21 -0.63 6.79 -9.07
N LYS A 22 -1.58 7.42 -8.37
CA LYS A 22 -2.20 8.68 -8.82
C LYS A 22 -1.39 9.91 -8.41
N GLN A 23 -0.42 9.75 -7.52
CA GLN A 23 0.27 10.89 -6.95
C GLN A 23 1.40 11.37 -7.86
N LYS A 24 1.41 12.66 -8.16
CA LYS A 24 2.43 13.29 -9.02
C LYS A 24 3.73 13.62 -8.28
N ASP A 25 3.64 13.81 -6.96
CA ASP A 25 4.74 14.19 -6.07
C ASP A 25 4.83 13.26 -4.85
N TYR A 26 5.82 13.49 -3.99
CA TYR A 26 5.93 12.75 -2.74
C TYR A 26 4.67 12.89 -1.87
N ILE A 27 4.29 11.79 -1.22
CA ILE A 27 3.22 11.75 -0.22
C ILE A 27 3.74 11.05 1.04
N THR A 28 3.39 11.60 2.20
CA THR A 28 3.79 11.01 3.48
C THR A 28 2.83 9.90 3.91
N ALA A 29 3.33 8.94 4.69
CA ALA A 29 2.48 7.91 5.27
C ALA A 29 1.34 8.48 6.15
N ARG A 30 1.55 9.65 6.77
CA ARG A 30 0.52 10.35 7.54
C ARG A 30 -0.62 10.84 6.64
N GLN A 31 -0.30 11.47 5.51
CA GLN A 31 -1.31 11.93 4.56
C GLN A 31 -2.12 10.76 3.98
N ILE A 32 -1.46 9.64 3.67
CA ILE A 32 -2.17 8.42 3.24
C ILE A 32 -3.12 7.96 4.36
N ALA A 33 -2.62 7.86 5.60
CA ALA A 33 -3.39 7.42 6.76
C ALA A 33 -4.64 8.28 7.01
N GLU A 34 -4.53 9.60 6.86
CA GLU A 34 -5.64 10.55 6.94
C GLU A 34 -6.68 10.29 5.83
N GLN A 35 -6.25 10.01 4.59
CA GLN A 35 -7.16 9.74 3.46
C GLN A 35 -7.91 8.41 3.57
N ILE A 36 -7.33 7.39 4.21
CA ILE A 36 -7.93 6.06 4.31
C ILE A 36 -8.46 5.71 5.70
N HIS A 37 -8.40 6.65 6.65
CA HIS A 37 -8.89 6.51 8.03
C HIS A 37 -8.27 5.34 8.82
N PHE A 38 -6.95 5.17 8.70
CA PHE A 38 -6.19 4.21 9.49
C PHE A 38 -5.05 4.91 10.25
N SER A 39 -4.43 4.22 11.20
CA SER A 39 -3.25 4.76 11.87
C SER A 39 -2.06 4.82 10.92
N THR A 40 -1.17 5.81 11.11
CA THR A 40 0.09 5.90 10.36
C THR A 40 0.95 4.64 10.53
N LYS A 41 0.88 3.96 11.71
CA LYS A 41 1.56 2.68 11.94
C LYS A 41 1.02 1.57 11.03
N THR A 42 -0.30 1.47 10.92
CA THR A 42 -0.97 0.51 10.02
C THR A 42 -0.52 0.73 8.58
N VAL A 43 -0.58 1.99 8.10
CA VAL A 43 -0.15 2.32 6.73
C VAL A 43 1.32 2.00 6.48
N ARG A 44 2.21 2.30 7.43
CA ARG A 44 3.63 1.91 7.31
C ARG A 44 3.81 0.40 7.23
N ASN A 45 3.08 -0.36 8.04
CA ASN A 45 3.14 -1.82 7.99
C ASN A 45 2.65 -2.35 6.63
N ASP A 46 1.59 -1.79 6.07
CA ASP A 46 1.12 -2.18 4.73
C ASP A 46 2.13 -1.83 3.64
N LEU A 47 2.73 -0.63 3.69
CA LEU A 47 3.78 -0.22 2.75
C LEU A 47 4.99 -1.15 2.82
N LEU A 48 5.39 -1.57 4.03
CA LEU A 48 6.47 -2.54 4.22
C LEU A 48 6.12 -3.90 3.62
N GLN A 49 4.88 -4.38 3.83
CA GLN A 49 4.42 -5.65 3.25
C GLN A 49 4.39 -5.57 1.73
N VAL A 50 3.77 -4.53 1.15
CA VAL A 50 3.69 -4.33 -0.30
C VAL A 50 5.06 -4.25 -0.96
N ARG A 51 6.02 -3.55 -0.34
CA ARG A 51 7.39 -3.47 -0.84
C ARG A 51 8.09 -4.84 -0.93
N THR A 52 7.76 -5.78 -0.06
CA THR A 52 8.37 -7.13 -0.11
C THR A 52 7.76 -8.00 -1.23
N LEU A 53 6.64 -7.58 -1.82
CA LEU A 53 5.90 -8.34 -2.83
C LEU A 53 6.19 -7.84 -4.26
N LEU A 54 6.83 -6.67 -4.41
CA LEU A 54 7.16 -6.00 -5.67
C LEU A 54 8.68 -5.92 -5.83
#